data_AF-A0A7J7L9S2-F1
#
_entry.id   AF-A0A7J7L9S2-F1
#
_cell.length_a   1.000
_cell.length_b   1.000
_cell.length_c   1.000
_cell.angle_alpha   90.00
_cell.angle_beta   90.00
_cell.angle_gamma   90.00
#
_symmetry.space_group_name_H-M   'P 1'
#
loop_
_entity.id
_entity.type
_entity.pdbx_description
1 polymer ?
#
loop_
_entity_poly.entity_id
_entity_poly.type
_entity_poly.pdbx_seq_one_letter_code
_entity_poly.pdbx_strand_id
1 'polypeptide(L)'
;MALSLFRFIAAAGRTTVVANTLGTFTLLLVFILGGYIVAKDDIEPFIIWGYYVSPMSYGQNAIAMNEFLDDRWSTIRSSDFPSGKLTVGKALLRARGLYTDEYWVDSRQRRDEYTKERLDAILNCAHACPNGLNPGNR
;
A
#
# COMPACT_ATOMS: atom_id res chain seq x y z
N MET A 1 11.77 -3.82 11.66
CA MET A 1 12.67 -4.55 10.74
C MET A 1 14.11 -4.08 10.83
N ALA A 2 14.39 -2.77 10.79
CA ALA A 2 15.77 -2.26 10.90
C ALA A 2 16.48 -2.67 12.20
N LEU A 3 15.82 -2.52 13.37
CA LEU A 3 16.44 -2.85 14.66
C LEU A 3 16.82 -4.34 14.78
N SER A 4 15.95 -5.26 14.36
CA SER A 4 16.24 -6.69 14.38
C SER A 4 17.38 -7.07 13.43
N LEU A 5 17.42 -6.46 12.25
CA LEU A 5 18.51 -6.66 11.27
C LEU A 5 19.86 -6.17 11.83
N PHE A 6 19.92 -4.95 12.37
CA PHE A 6 21.16 -4.42 12.94
C PHE A 6 21.62 -5.21 14.17
N ARG A 7 20.69 -5.70 15.00
CA ARG A 7 21.02 -6.60 16.12
C ARG A 7 21.57 -7.93 15.64
N PHE A 8 21.03 -8.48 14.56
CA PHE A 8 21.58 -9.70 13.94
C PHE A 8 22.99 -9.47 13.40
N ILE A 9 23.22 -8.37 12.68
CA ILE A 9 24.55 -8.02 12.16
C ILE A 9 25.55 -7.79 13.30
N ALA A 10 25.13 -7.11 14.38
CA ALA A 10 25.96 -6.90 15.56
C ALA A 10 26.29 -8.21 16.29
N ALA A 11 25.35 -9.18 16.33
CA ALA A 11 25.60 -10.49 16.91
C ALA A 11 26.50 -11.37 16.03
N ALA A 12 26.43 -11.23 14.70
CA ALA A 12 27.27 -11.97 13.77
C ALA A 12 28.70 -11.39 13.65
N GLY A 13 28.86 -10.08 13.86
CA GLY A 13 30.15 -9.40 13.80
C GLY A 13 31.00 -9.66 15.04
N ARG A 14 32.18 -10.27 14.89
CA ARG A 14 33.14 -10.45 15.99
C ARG A 14 33.73 -9.14 16.53
N THR A 15 33.69 -8.07 15.75
CA THR A 15 34.21 -6.74 16.11
C THR A 15 33.27 -5.64 15.65
N THR A 16 33.28 -4.52 16.37
CA THR A 16 32.44 -3.34 16.06
C THR A 16 32.72 -2.75 14.69
N VAL A 17 33.99 -2.77 14.25
CA VAL A 17 34.40 -2.31 12.93
C VAL A 17 33.76 -3.14 11.82
N VAL A 18 33.77 -4.47 11.94
CA VAL A 18 33.17 -5.39 10.97
C VAL A 18 31.64 -5.26 10.97
N ALA A 19 31.03 -5.10 12.14
CA ALA A 19 29.57 -4.90 12.24
C ALA A 19 29.12 -3.59 11.55
N ASN A 20 29.91 -2.51 11.68
CA ASN A 20 29.57 -1.22 11.07
C ASN A 20 29.69 -1.24 9.53
N THR A 21 30.76 -1.85 9.00
CA THR A 21 30.94 -1.99 7.54
C THR A 21 29.87 -2.89 6.94
N LEU A 22 29.57 -4.03 7.57
CA LEU A 22 28.47 -4.92 7.15
C LEU A 22 27.11 -4.23 7.26
N GLY A 23 26.86 -3.45 8.30
CA GLY A 23 25.63 -2.67 8.46
C GLY A 23 25.42 -1.67 7.33
N THR A 24 26.48 -0.94 6.97
CA THR A 24 26.45 0.05 5.88
C THR A 24 26.24 -0.62 4.52
N PHE A 25 26.93 -1.74 4.27
CA PHE A 25 26.76 -2.52 3.06
C PHE A 25 25.35 -3.11 2.94
N THR A 26 24.79 -3.63 4.05
CA THR A 26 23.43 -4.17 4.06
C THR A 26 22.39 -3.09 3.78
N LEU A 27 22.57 -1.89 4.32
CA LEU A 27 21.70 -0.74 4.00
C LEU A 27 21.72 -0.41 2.50
N LEU A 28 22.91 -0.36 1.88
CA LEU A 28 23.03 -0.14 0.44
C LEU A 28 22.26 -1.19 -0.37
N LEU A 29 22.39 -2.46 0.00
CA LEU A 29 21.66 -3.55 -0.67
C LEU A 29 20.14 -3.39 -0.53
N VAL A 30 19.64 -3.02 0.64
CA VAL A 30 18.20 -2.80 0.87
C VAL A 30 17.66 -1.64 0.00
N PHE A 31 18.45 -0.58 -0.20
CA PHE A 31 18.05 0.55 -1.06
C PHE A 31 18.04 0.21 -2.55
N ILE A 32 19.07 -0.50 -3.03
CA ILE A 32 19.18 -0.89 -4.44
C ILE A 32 18.08 -1.88 -4.81
N LEU A 33 17.89 -2.91 -3.98
CA LEU A 33 16.88 -3.97 -4.18
C LEU A 33 15.47 -3.55 -3.75
N GLY A 34 15.31 -2.36 -3.16
CA GLY A 34 14.05 -1.88 -2.61
C GLY A 34 13.01 -1.50 -3.65
N GLY A 35 13.36 -1.41 -4.94
CA GLY A 35 12.44 -1.00 -6.00
C GLY A 35 12.29 0.51 -6.19
N TYR A 36 12.98 1.32 -5.35
CA TYR A 36 12.95 2.78 -5.45
C TYR A 36 13.93 3.35 -6.48
N ILE A 37 15.17 2.85 -6.46
CA ILE A 37 16.25 3.32 -7.33
C ILE A 37 16.16 2.64 -8.70
N VAL A 38 15.87 1.34 -8.70
CA VAL A 38 15.69 0.52 -9.90
C VAL A 38 14.26 -0.01 -9.89
N ALA A 39 13.51 0.22 -10.97
CA ALA A 39 12.17 -0.32 -11.10
C ALA A 39 12.24 -1.85 -11.16
N LYS A 40 11.25 -2.54 -10.58
CA LYS A 40 11.20 -4.01 -10.55
C LYS A 40 11.39 -4.64 -11.94
N ASP A 41 10.84 -3.99 -12.96
CA ASP A 41 10.82 -4.53 -14.34
C ASP A 41 12.15 -4.35 -15.07
N ASP A 42 13.07 -3.51 -14.55
CA ASP A 42 14.43 -3.31 -15.07
C ASP A 42 15.47 -4.17 -14.34
N ILE A 43 15.05 -4.98 -13.35
CA ILE A 43 15.95 -5.87 -12.59
C ILE A 43 16.17 -7.16 -13.37
N GLU A 44 17.43 -7.55 -13.53
CA GLU A 44 17.79 -8.79 -14.22
C GLU A 44 17.25 -10.02 -13.47
N PRO A 45 16.67 -11.01 -14.17
CA PRO A 45 15.90 -12.10 -13.55
C PRO A 45 16.69 -12.95 -12.55
N PHE A 46 18.02 -12.96 -12.62
CA PHE A 46 18.85 -13.71 -11.68
C PHE A 46 18.99 -13.05 -10.29
N ILE A 47 18.75 -11.74 -10.15
CA ILE A 47 18.77 -11.01 -8.86
C ILE A 47 17.36 -10.69 -8.35
N ILE A 48 16.30 -11.03 -9.11
CA ILE A 48 14.92 -10.66 -8.73
C ILE A 48 14.49 -11.20 -7.36
N TRP A 49 15.09 -12.30 -6.89
CA TRP A 49 14.85 -12.83 -5.55
C TRP A 49 15.21 -11.82 -4.44
N GLY A 50 16.21 -10.97 -4.66
CA GLY A 50 16.60 -9.92 -3.71
C GLY A 50 15.51 -8.87 -3.51
N TYR A 51 14.74 -8.57 -4.56
CA TYR A 51 13.56 -7.71 -4.47
C TYR A 51 12.47 -8.31 -3.56
N TYR A 52 12.26 -9.63 -3.65
CA TYR A 52 11.29 -10.34 -2.81
C TYR A 52 11.77 -10.56 -1.36
N VAL A 53 13.07 -10.48 -1.07
CA VAL A 53 13.57 -10.56 0.32
C VAL A 53 13.55 -9.19 0.99
N SER A 54 13.64 -8.10 0.22
CA SER A 54 13.74 -6.75 0.78
C SER A 54 12.41 -6.30 1.41
N PRO A 55 12.37 -6.01 2.72
CA PRO A 55 11.17 -5.49 3.38
C PRO A 55 10.78 -4.08 2.87
N MET A 56 11.74 -3.34 2.30
CA MET A 56 11.51 -2.01 1.74
C MET A 56 10.56 -2.07 0.54
N SER A 57 10.74 -3.08 -0.33
CA SER A 57 9.89 -3.30 -1.50
C SER A 57 8.43 -3.47 -1.09
N TYR A 58 8.16 -4.30 -0.07
CA TYR A 58 6.81 -4.49 0.46
C TYR A 58 6.23 -3.23 1.09
N GLY A 59 7.05 -2.47 1.84
CA GLY A 59 6.60 -1.21 2.44
C GLY A 59 6.21 -0.16 1.40
N GLN A 60 7.00 -0.02 0.33
CA GLN A 60 6.69 0.91 -0.76
C GLN A 60 5.44 0.49 -1.52
N ASN A 61 5.31 -0.80 -1.85
CA ASN A 61 4.11 -1.34 -2.47
C ASN A 61 2.87 -1.11 -1.59
N ALA A 62 2.94 -1.39 -0.29
CA ALA A 62 1.82 -1.22 0.63
C ALA A 62 1.35 0.24 0.72
N ILE A 63 2.29 1.20 0.84
CA ILE A 63 1.94 2.62 0.90
C ILE A 63 1.37 3.11 -0.43
N ALA A 64 2.04 2.78 -1.54
CA ALA A 64 1.60 3.22 -2.87
C ALA A 64 0.21 2.67 -3.22
N MET A 65 -0.05 1.40 -2.91
CA MET A 65 -1.36 0.81 -3.15
C MET A 65 -2.44 1.47 -2.27
N ASN A 66 -2.12 1.69 -0.99
CA ASN A 66 -3.04 2.28 -0.04
C ASN A 66 -3.40 3.75 -0.34
N GLU A 67 -2.59 4.44 -1.16
CA GLU A 67 -2.77 5.84 -1.54
C GLU A 67 -3.36 5.98 -2.94
N PHE A 68 -2.82 5.27 -3.93
CA PHE A 68 -3.20 5.45 -5.34
C PHE A 68 -4.42 4.64 -5.77
N LEU A 69 -4.92 3.72 -4.93
CA LEU A 69 -6.20 3.06 -5.20
C LEU A 69 -7.39 3.74 -4.52
N ASP A 70 -7.15 4.84 -3.80
CA ASP A 70 -8.20 5.67 -3.23
C ASP A 70 -9.06 6.36 -4.33
N ASP A 71 -10.32 6.64 -4.02
CA ASP A 71 -11.31 7.25 -4.91
C ASP A 71 -10.82 8.59 -5.49
N ARG A 72 -9.97 9.30 -4.77
CA ARG A 72 -9.31 10.54 -5.23
C ARG A 72 -8.54 10.35 -6.55
N TRP A 73 -7.98 9.16 -6.76
CA TRP A 73 -7.17 8.83 -7.92
C TRP A 73 -7.95 8.00 -8.96
N SER A 74 -9.26 7.83 -8.76
CA SER A 74 -10.16 7.05 -9.62
C SER A 74 -10.53 7.73 -10.94
N THR A 75 -10.07 8.96 -11.18
CA THR A 75 -10.30 9.69 -12.44
C THR A 75 -9.88 8.80 -13.62
N ILE A 76 -10.83 8.48 -14.48
CA ILE A 76 -10.62 7.58 -15.61
C ILE A 76 -9.92 8.37 -16.72
N ARG A 77 -8.73 7.94 -17.09
CA ARG A 77 -8.00 8.48 -18.25
C ARG A 77 -8.00 7.44 -19.35
N SER A 78 -9.07 7.42 -20.14
CA SER A 78 -9.31 6.42 -21.20
C SER A 78 -8.51 6.67 -22.47
N SER A 79 -7.82 7.81 -22.62
CA SER A 79 -7.15 8.19 -23.88
C SER A 79 -5.76 7.58 -24.06
N ASP A 80 -5.06 7.19 -22.98
CA ASP A 80 -3.61 6.94 -23.05
C ASP A 80 -3.23 5.44 -22.97
N PHE A 81 -4.18 4.54 -22.66
CA PHE A 81 -3.88 3.10 -22.48
C PHE A 81 -4.91 2.18 -23.19
N PRO A 82 -4.48 1.22 -24.05
CA PRO A 82 -5.37 0.35 -24.84
C PRO A 82 -6.21 -0.64 -24.02
N SER A 83 -5.82 -0.90 -22.76
CA SER A 83 -6.54 -1.75 -21.81
C SER A 83 -7.58 -0.91 -21.07
N GLY A 84 -8.84 -1.03 -21.45
CA GLY A 84 -9.94 -0.19 -20.99
C GLY A 84 -10.00 0.05 -19.47
N LYS A 85 -10.40 1.27 -19.11
CA LYS A 85 -10.72 1.74 -17.75
C LYS A 85 -9.55 1.73 -16.75
N LEU A 86 -8.37 2.23 -17.14
CA LEU A 86 -7.31 2.52 -16.18
C LEU A 86 -7.59 3.86 -15.46
N THR A 87 -7.63 3.83 -14.12
CA THR A 87 -7.64 5.03 -13.29
C THR A 87 -6.25 5.66 -13.27
N VAL A 88 -6.14 6.97 -13.01
CA VAL A 88 -4.82 7.65 -12.92
C VAL A 88 -3.91 6.95 -11.90
N GLY A 89 -4.46 6.51 -10.78
CA GLY A 89 -3.72 5.75 -9.77
C GLY A 89 -3.14 4.43 -10.30
N LYS A 90 -3.96 3.62 -11.00
CA LYS A 90 -3.51 2.36 -11.61
C LYS A 90 -2.50 2.58 -12.74
N ALA A 91 -2.63 3.67 -13.50
CA ALA A 91 -1.66 4.04 -14.52
C ALA A 91 -0.29 4.38 -13.90
N LEU A 92 -0.27 5.15 -12.81
CA LEU A 92 0.95 5.52 -12.10
C LEU A 92 1.65 4.31 -11.47
N LEU A 93 0.88 3.42 -10.84
CA LEU A 93 1.40 2.18 -10.25
C LEU A 93 2.04 1.28 -11.31
N ARG A 94 1.38 1.12 -12.46
CA ARG A 94 1.89 0.34 -13.58
C ARG A 94 3.16 0.97 -14.20
N ALA A 95 3.19 2.29 -14.34
CA ALA A 95 4.37 3.01 -14.84
C ALA A 95 5.59 2.87 -13.90
N ARG A 96 5.36 2.67 -12.60
CA ARG A 96 6.41 2.43 -11.61
C ARG A 96 6.76 0.95 -11.38
N GLY A 97 6.09 0.01 -12.08
CA GLY A 97 6.28 -1.43 -11.87
C GLY A 97 5.79 -1.93 -10.50
N LEU A 98 4.83 -1.22 -9.88
CA LEU A 98 4.23 -1.54 -8.58
C LEU A 98 2.95 -2.36 -8.77
N TYR A 99 2.57 -3.12 -7.75
CA TYR A 99 1.36 -3.94 -7.78
C TYR A 99 0.09 -3.08 -7.88
N THR A 100 -0.91 -3.58 -8.60
CA THR A 100 -2.17 -2.86 -8.88
C THR A 100 -3.41 -3.48 -8.20
N ASP A 101 -3.27 -4.62 -7.53
CA ASP A 101 -4.42 -5.41 -7.05
C ASP A 101 -4.62 -5.28 -5.53
N GLU A 102 -5.81 -4.84 -5.10
CA GLU A 102 -6.14 -4.49 -3.70
C GLU A 102 -6.38 -5.68 -2.77
N TYR A 103 -5.84 -6.86 -3.05
CA TYR A 103 -6.34 -8.08 -2.42
C TYR A 103 -6.13 -8.16 -0.89
N TRP A 104 -5.24 -7.36 -0.30
CA TRP A 104 -4.80 -7.51 1.11
C TRP A 104 -5.10 -6.34 2.06
N VAL A 105 -5.27 -5.10 1.59
CA VAL A 105 -5.28 -3.91 2.48
C VAL A 105 -6.66 -3.25 2.59
N ASP A 106 -7.62 -3.65 1.76
CA ASP A 106 -8.90 -2.95 1.70
C ASP A 106 -9.86 -3.35 2.84
N SER A 107 -9.61 -2.72 3.98
CA SER A 107 -10.53 -2.65 5.13
C SER A 107 -11.29 -1.33 5.16
N ARG A 108 -10.98 -0.39 4.26
CA ARG A 108 -11.61 0.93 4.21
C ARG A 108 -12.86 0.93 3.35
N GLN A 109 -12.85 0.32 2.16
CA GLN A 109 -14.06 0.16 1.36
C GLN A 109 -15.13 -0.63 2.10
N ARG A 110 -14.75 -1.70 2.81
CA ARG A 110 -15.67 -2.42 3.72
C ARG A 110 -16.26 -1.52 4.81
N ARG A 111 -15.50 -0.55 5.31
CA ARG A 111 -15.97 0.39 6.34
C ARG A 111 -16.94 1.41 5.74
N ASP A 112 -16.67 1.92 4.55
CA ASP A 112 -17.52 2.90 3.87
C ASP A 112 -18.80 2.24 3.34
N GLU A 113 -18.72 1.00 2.88
CA GLU A 113 -19.87 0.16 2.50
C GLU A 113 -20.74 -0.14 3.72
N TYR A 114 -20.15 -0.56 4.85
CA TYR A 114 -20.87 -0.74 6.11
C TYR A 114 -21.50 0.56 6.64
N THR A 115 -20.82 1.70 6.48
CA THR A 115 -21.33 3.00 6.93
C THR A 115 -22.49 3.47 6.06
N LYS A 116 -22.42 3.29 4.74
CA LYS A 116 -23.53 3.50 3.81
C LYS A 116 -24.72 2.61 4.15
N GLU A 117 -24.48 1.32 4.35
CA GLU A 117 -25.53 0.36 4.67
C GLU A 117 -26.24 0.69 5.99
N ARG A 118 -25.50 1.15 7.01
CA ARG A 118 -26.11 1.68 8.25
C ARG A 118 -26.87 2.98 8.05
N LEU A 119 -26.37 3.89 7.21
CA LEU A 119 -27.03 5.16 6.94
C LEU A 119 -28.36 4.93 6.20
N ASP A 120 -28.36 4.04 5.23
CA ASP A 120 -29.54 3.64 4.46
C ASP A 120 -30.56 2.93 5.34
N ALA A 121 -30.12 2.09 6.27
CA ALA A 121 -31.00 1.48 7.28
C ALA A 121 -31.66 2.55 8.18
N ILE A 122 -30.93 3.58 8.61
CA ILE A 122 -31.46 4.68 9.42
C ILE A 122 -32.43 5.54 8.60
N LEU A 123 -32.08 5.90 7.36
CA LEU A 123 -32.95 6.67 6.47
C LEU A 123 -34.26 5.92 6.17
N ASN A 124 -34.18 4.63 5.87
CA ASN A 124 -35.37 3.80 5.61
C ASN A 124 -36.27 3.70 6.85
N CYS A 125 -35.70 3.60 8.05
CA CYS A 125 -36.48 3.69 9.30
C CYS A 125 -37.12 5.07 9.49
N ALA A 126 -36.45 6.16 9.11
CA ALA A 126 -37.01 7.51 9.18
C ALA A 126 -38.18 7.69 8.20
N HIS A 127 -38.09 7.15 6.98
CA HIS A 127 -39.17 7.16 6.00
C HIS A 127 -40.34 6.22 6.38
N ALA A 128 -40.08 5.15 7.13
CA ALA A 128 -41.10 4.24 7.65
C ALA A 128 -41.85 4.76 8.89
N CYS A 129 -41.51 5.97 9.37
CA CYS A 129 -42.16 6.59 10.52
C CYS A 129 -43.14 7.69 10.06
N PRO A 130 -44.42 7.38 9.80
CA PRO A 130 -45.41 8.41 9.51
C PRO A 130 -45.78 9.10 10.83
N ASN A 131 -45.22 10.30 11.03
CA ASN A 131 -45.57 11.28 12.07
C ASN A 131 -45.26 10.91 13.54
N GLY A 132 -44.20 11.53 14.07
CA GLY A 132 -44.21 12.06 15.44
C GLY A 132 -43.39 11.30 16.48
N LEU A 133 -42.09 11.59 16.55
CA LEU A 133 -41.35 11.55 17.82
C LEU A 133 -40.73 12.92 18.02
N ASN A 134 -41.42 13.74 18.83
CA ASN A 134 -40.98 15.05 19.29
C ASN A 134 -40.27 14.82 20.64
N PRO A 135 -38.92 14.78 20.72
CA PRO A 135 -38.21 14.54 21.97
C PRO A 135 -38.10 15.87 22.73
N GLY A 136 -39.23 16.40 23.19
CA GLY A 136 -39.28 17.76 23.72
C GLY A 136 -40.57 18.10 24.42
N ASN A 137 -41.02 17.25 25.35
CA ASN A 137 -41.95 17.64 26.42
C ASN A 137 -41.61 16.86 27.69
N ARG A 138 -40.85 17.52 28.56
CA ARG A 138 -40.91 17.36 30.01
C ARG A 138 -41.23 18.73 30.59
#